data_AF-A0A0B8PDW6-F1
#
_entry.id   AF-A0A0B8PDW6-F1
#
_cell.length_a   1.000
_cell.length_b   1.000
_cell.length_c   1.000
_cell.angle_alpha   90.00
_cell.angle_beta   90.00
_cell.angle_gamma   90.00
#
_symmetry.space_group_name_H-M   'P 1'
#
loop_
_entity.id
_entity.type
_entity.pdbx_description
1 polymer ?
#
loop_
_entity_poly.entity_id
_entity_poly.type
_entity_poly.pdbx_seq_one_letter_code
_entity_poly.pdbx_strand_id
1 'polypeptide(L)'
;MLPHLNPIVKWQVYSFISIGLVGLLIGWYYNPSIDWQRSLTINIPLICIILGASMLKLVCIPSEKNRQSTGNKGIWQTLISTHLFSSVINISAMYITADYFYRSANLSDAHVAIFSRAYTLSMLWSPMMAGMAIALTWSPQASIVYLLMVGILLALLGLLFTARHVTLLDGGQIDQFKGVSMSPADLKIPVCLTLLVLLLNYAFDIDSVPLLVTGVSVGFVMLLVLIRHPRHGASMVAKYASIQLPSMKNENCIIHFRWNLCTRVDDIGHLDTTGTF
;
A
#
# COMPACT_ATOMS: atom_id res chain seq x y z
N MET A 1 -20.19 -1.34 -19.73
CA MET A 1 -19.85 -1.53 -18.29
C MET A 1 -18.37 -1.22 -18.09
N LEU A 2 -18.02 -0.27 -17.21
CA LEU A 2 -16.68 0.28 -16.93
C LEU A 2 -16.01 1.11 -18.07
N PRO A 3 -16.59 2.25 -18.50
CA PRO A 3 -16.07 3.04 -19.62
C PRO A 3 -14.69 3.70 -19.40
N HIS A 4 -14.18 3.79 -18.16
CA HIS A 4 -12.97 4.58 -17.83
C HIS A 4 -11.74 3.78 -17.36
N LEU A 5 -11.73 2.45 -17.47
CA LEU A 5 -10.56 1.65 -17.10
C LEU A 5 -9.57 1.50 -18.27
N ASN A 6 -8.27 1.50 -17.97
CA ASN A 6 -7.21 1.18 -18.93
C ASN A 6 -7.51 -0.20 -19.57
N PRO A 7 -7.37 -0.37 -20.90
CA PRO A 7 -7.67 -1.61 -21.59
C PRO A 7 -6.97 -2.84 -21.00
N ILE A 8 -5.75 -2.71 -20.48
CA ILE A 8 -5.02 -3.81 -19.83
C ILE A 8 -5.71 -4.23 -18.52
N VAL A 9 -6.14 -3.26 -17.72
CA VAL A 9 -6.83 -3.50 -16.44
C VAL A 9 -8.19 -4.15 -16.69
N LYS A 10 -8.88 -3.76 -17.76
CA LYS A 10 -10.12 -4.43 -18.18
C LYS A 10 -9.90 -5.91 -18.47
N TRP A 11 -8.86 -6.24 -19.24
CA TRP A 11 -8.51 -7.64 -19.53
C TRP A 11 -8.18 -8.45 -18.27
N GLN A 12 -7.44 -7.86 -17.33
CA GLN A 12 -7.15 -8.50 -16.04
C GLN A 12 -8.43 -8.78 -15.24
N VAL A 13 -9.31 -7.78 -15.11
CA VAL A 13 -10.59 -7.94 -14.41
C VAL A 13 -11.44 -9.03 -15.06
N TYR A 14 -11.55 -9.04 -16.39
CA TYR A 14 -12.27 -10.09 -17.11
C TYR A 14 -11.66 -11.47 -16.92
N SER A 15 -10.33 -11.56 -16.88
CA SER A 15 -9.63 -12.81 -16.63
C SER A 15 -9.93 -13.36 -15.23
N PHE A 16 -9.84 -12.53 -14.18
CA PHE A 16 -10.17 -12.98 -12.82
C PHE A 16 -11.63 -13.36 -12.64
N ILE A 17 -12.56 -12.58 -13.22
CA ILE A 17 -13.98 -12.91 -13.18
C ILE A 17 -14.22 -14.25 -13.87
N SER A 18 -13.61 -14.48 -15.03
CA SER A 18 -13.77 -15.72 -15.78
C SER A 18 -13.19 -16.92 -15.02
N ILE A 19 -11.99 -16.80 -14.47
CA ILE A 19 -11.35 -17.84 -13.65
C ILE A 19 -12.21 -18.14 -12.41
N GLY A 20 -12.69 -17.12 -11.71
CA GLY A 20 -13.55 -17.28 -10.55
C GLY A 20 -14.88 -17.95 -10.88
N LEU A 21 -15.51 -17.57 -12.00
CA LEU A 21 -16.76 -18.17 -12.48
C LEU A 21 -16.57 -19.64 -12.85
N VAL A 22 -15.49 -19.97 -13.57
CA VAL A 22 -15.14 -21.36 -13.91
C VAL A 22 -14.91 -22.18 -12.63
N GLY A 23 -14.17 -21.65 -11.66
CA GLY A 23 -13.96 -22.31 -10.37
C GLY A 23 -15.27 -22.57 -9.61
N LEU A 24 -16.18 -21.59 -9.59
CA LEU A 24 -17.51 -21.73 -8.99
C LEU A 24 -18.36 -22.80 -9.70
N LEU A 25 -18.35 -22.82 -11.04
CA LEU A 25 -19.08 -23.82 -11.83
C LEU A 25 -18.54 -25.24 -11.60
N ILE A 26 -17.21 -25.39 -11.56
CA ILE A 26 -16.55 -26.66 -11.22
C ILE A 26 -16.95 -27.10 -9.81
N GLY A 27 -16.86 -26.21 -8.82
CA GLY A 27 -17.23 -26.50 -7.43
C GLY A 27 -18.70 -26.91 -7.30
N TRP A 28 -19.60 -26.21 -7.99
CA TRP A 28 -21.03 -26.54 -8.02
C TRP A 28 -21.32 -27.88 -8.70
N TYR A 29 -20.59 -28.21 -9.77
CA TYR A 29 -20.71 -29.50 -10.46
C TYR A 29 -20.34 -30.68 -9.56
N TYR A 30 -19.24 -30.58 -8.80
CA TYR A 30 -18.81 -31.65 -7.90
C TYR A 30 -19.60 -31.69 -6.58
N ASN A 31 -20.09 -30.55 -6.11
CA ASN A 31 -20.91 -30.48 -4.90
C ASN A 31 -22.03 -29.44 -5.07
N PRO A 32 -23.25 -29.86 -5.44
CA PRO A 32 -24.38 -28.96 -5.61
C PRO A 32 -24.82 -28.25 -4.32
N SER A 33 -24.40 -28.76 -3.15
CA SER A 33 -24.66 -28.14 -1.85
C SER A 33 -23.63 -27.06 -1.47
N ILE A 34 -22.72 -26.69 -2.39
CA ILE A 34 -21.74 -25.64 -2.15
C ILE A 34 -22.44 -24.31 -1.84
N ASP A 35 -22.01 -23.68 -0.75
CA ASP A 35 -22.47 -22.35 -0.36
C ASP A 35 -21.84 -21.30 -1.29
N TRP A 36 -22.53 -21.02 -2.39
CA TRP A 36 -22.13 -20.02 -3.38
C TRP A 36 -22.14 -18.62 -2.79
N GLN A 37 -23.01 -18.33 -1.81
CA GLN A 37 -23.06 -17.03 -1.14
C GLN A 37 -21.77 -16.81 -0.35
N ARG A 38 -21.35 -17.80 0.44
CA ARG A 38 -20.08 -17.75 1.17
C ARG A 38 -18.88 -17.58 0.23
N SER A 39 -18.91 -18.22 -0.94
CA SER A 39 -17.82 -18.12 -1.92
C SER A 39 -17.69 -16.71 -2.51
N LEU A 40 -18.79 -15.96 -2.62
CA LEU A 40 -18.78 -14.54 -3.01
C LEU A 40 -18.40 -13.61 -1.85
N THR A 41 -18.78 -13.95 -0.61
CA THR A 41 -18.59 -13.07 0.55
C THR A 41 -17.27 -13.25 1.29
N ILE A 42 -16.53 -14.36 1.07
CA ILE A 42 -15.28 -14.66 1.78
C ILE A 42 -14.19 -13.59 1.59
N ASN A 43 -14.21 -12.84 0.49
CA ASN A 43 -13.25 -11.77 0.20
C ASN A 43 -13.74 -10.37 0.62
N ILE A 44 -14.96 -10.23 1.16
CA ILE A 44 -15.46 -8.95 1.67
C ILE A 44 -14.51 -8.32 2.71
N PRO A 45 -13.96 -9.07 3.69
CA PRO A 45 -13.00 -8.51 4.64
C PRO A 45 -11.77 -7.87 3.98
N LEU A 46 -11.30 -8.43 2.85
CA LEU A 46 -10.18 -7.87 2.07
C LEU A 46 -10.56 -6.55 1.39
N ILE A 47 -11.80 -6.44 0.90
CA ILE A 47 -12.30 -5.19 0.31
C ILE A 47 -12.44 -4.13 1.41
N CYS A 48 -12.99 -4.50 2.57
CA CYS A 48 -13.15 -3.61 3.71
C CYS A 48 -11.82 -3.01 4.15
N ILE A 49 -10.77 -3.82 4.35
CA ILE A 49 -9.49 -3.30 4.84
C ILE A 49 -8.85 -2.32 3.86
N ILE A 50 -8.96 -2.58 2.55
CA ILE A 50 -8.46 -1.68 1.51
C ILE A 50 -9.21 -0.35 1.53
N LEU A 51 -10.54 -0.39 1.66
CA LEU A 51 -11.38 0.81 1.79
C LEU A 51 -11.08 1.58 3.07
N GLY A 52 -10.92 0.89 4.20
CA GLY A 52 -10.58 1.52 5.49
C GLY A 52 -9.22 2.21 5.45
N ALA A 53 -8.18 1.49 4.99
CA ALA A 53 -6.83 2.04 4.86
C ALA A 53 -6.78 3.22 3.86
N SER A 54 -7.65 3.23 2.85
CA SER A 54 -7.73 4.35 1.90
C SER A 54 -8.18 5.67 2.55
N MET A 55 -9.01 5.62 3.60
CA MET A 55 -9.47 6.82 4.32
C MET A 55 -8.33 7.52 5.06
N LEU A 56 -7.29 6.78 5.45
CA LEU A 56 -6.18 7.31 6.23
C LEU A 56 -5.35 8.34 5.48
N LYS A 57 -5.40 8.31 4.14
CA LYS A 57 -4.78 9.34 3.32
C LYS A 57 -5.33 10.74 3.56
N LEU A 58 -6.58 10.86 4.01
CA LEU A 58 -7.20 12.16 4.27
C LEU A 58 -6.54 12.88 5.45
N VAL A 59 -5.94 12.13 6.38
CA VAL A 59 -5.37 12.66 7.63
C VAL A 59 -3.86 12.47 7.74
N CYS A 60 -3.28 11.52 7.00
CA CYS A 60 -1.86 11.21 7.00
C CYS A 60 -1.17 11.84 5.79
N ILE A 61 -1.05 13.17 5.80
CA ILE A 61 -0.32 13.92 4.77
C ILE A 61 1.12 14.13 5.25
N PRO A 62 2.14 13.73 4.48
CA PRO A 62 3.53 14.01 4.81
C PRO A 62 3.78 15.52 4.94
N SER A 63 4.59 15.92 5.93
CA SER A 63 4.99 17.31 6.12
C SER A 63 6.10 17.71 5.14
N GLU A 64 6.13 18.99 4.72
CA GLU A 64 7.21 19.50 3.87
C GLU A 64 8.57 19.61 4.57
N LYS A 65 8.60 19.49 5.90
CA LYS A 65 9.83 19.62 6.72
C LYS A 65 10.71 18.37 6.66
N ASN A 66 11.02 17.88 5.47
CA ASN A 66 11.87 16.71 5.31
C ASN A 66 13.35 17.11 5.38
N ARG A 67 14.09 16.40 6.24
CA ARG A 67 15.55 16.50 6.29
C ARG A 67 16.09 15.64 5.15
N GLN A 68 16.86 16.27 4.27
CA GLN A 68 17.64 15.55 3.27
C GLN A 68 18.92 15.05 3.94
N SER A 69 19.20 13.76 3.78
CA SER A 69 20.50 13.21 4.12
C SER A 69 21.05 12.43 2.94
N THR A 70 22.36 12.49 2.77
CA THR A 70 23.02 11.83 1.65
C THR A 70 23.66 10.51 2.09
N GLY A 71 24.08 9.69 1.13
CA GLY A 71 24.83 8.48 1.43
C GLY A 71 23.99 7.35 2.01
N ASN A 72 24.69 6.46 2.72
CA ASN A 72 24.09 5.34 3.44
C ASN A 72 23.03 5.79 4.47
N LYS A 73 23.24 6.95 5.10
CA LYS A 73 22.26 7.54 6.01
C LYS A 73 20.96 7.89 5.28
N GLY A 74 21.07 8.43 4.07
CA GLY A 74 19.94 8.69 3.20
C GLY A 74 19.15 7.44 2.86
N ILE A 75 19.85 6.37 2.48
CA ILE A 75 19.25 5.06 2.15
C ILE A 75 18.42 4.55 3.34
N TRP A 76 19.02 4.45 4.53
CA TRP A 76 18.32 3.95 5.71
C TRP A 76 17.14 4.83 6.13
N GLN A 77 17.28 6.16 6.06
CA GLN A 77 16.20 7.08 6.37
C GLN A 77 15.01 6.92 5.43
N THR A 78 15.25 6.84 4.12
CA THR A 78 14.19 6.62 3.14
C THR A 78 13.57 5.24 3.28
N LEU A 79 14.39 4.21 3.49
CA LEU A 79 13.94 2.84 3.66
C LEU A 79 13.02 2.69 4.88
N ILE A 80 13.45 3.16 6.05
CA ILE A 80 12.68 3.06 7.30
C ILE A 80 11.42 3.94 7.23
N SER A 81 11.56 5.19 6.77
CA SER A 81 10.41 6.11 6.66
C SER A 81 9.35 5.53 5.73
N THR A 82 9.76 5.04 4.56
CA THR A 82 8.85 4.42 3.60
C THR A 82 8.19 3.18 4.18
N HIS A 83 8.96 2.29 4.81
CA HIS A 83 8.44 1.05 5.37
C HIS A 83 7.39 1.31 6.47
N LEU A 84 7.69 2.22 7.40
CA LEU A 84 6.78 2.56 8.50
C LEU A 84 5.55 3.35 8.03
N PHE A 85 5.68 4.18 7.00
CA PHE A 85 4.53 4.87 6.42
C PHE A 85 3.64 3.91 5.62
N SER A 86 4.26 3.02 4.86
CA SER A 86 3.61 2.00 4.04
C SER A 86 3.00 0.86 4.86
N SER A 87 3.39 0.68 6.13
CA SER A 87 2.74 -0.32 6.98
C SER A 87 1.32 0.10 7.34
N VAL A 88 1.04 1.39 7.39
CA VAL A 88 -0.27 1.89 7.85
C VAL A 88 -1.17 2.34 6.72
N ILE A 89 -0.58 2.80 5.61
CA ILE A 89 -1.34 3.40 4.51
C ILE A 89 -1.19 2.55 3.24
N ASN A 90 -2.25 2.53 2.43
CA ASN A 90 -2.31 1.77 1.19
C ASN A 90 -1.26 2.24 0.14
N ILE A 91 -1.00 1.42 -0.90
CA ILE A 91 0.00 1.60 -1.99
C ILE A 91 -0.02 2.98 -2.65
N SER A 92 -1.15 3.63 -2.54
CA SER A 92 -1.44 4.88 -3.18
C SER A 92 -1.17 6.11 -2.35
N ALA A 93 -1.02 5.95 -1.04
CA ALA A 93 -0.26 6.91 -0.29
C ALA A 93 1.22 6.79 -0.60
N MET A 94 1.74 5.57 -0.80
CA MET A 94 3.10 5.40 -1.31
C MET A 94 3.28 6.09 -2.67
N TYR A 95 2.32 6.04 -3.59
CA TYR A 95 2.38 6.85 -4.83
C TYR A 95 2.35 8.36 -4.57
N ILE A 96 1.47 8.86 -3.70
CA ILE A 96 1.43 10.29 -3.34
C ILE A 96 2.75 10.75 -2.70
N THR A 97 3.30 9.91 -1.84
CA THR A 97 4.58 10.11 -1.18
C THR A 97 5.73 10.04 -2.17
N ALA A 98 5.71 9.10 -3.12
CA ALA A 98 6.68 8.98 -4.19
C ALA A 98 6.61 10.15 -5.18
N ASP A 99 5.41 10.64 -5.49
CA ASP A 99 5.18 11.81 -6.36
C ASP A 99 5.57 13.12 -5.65
N TYR A 100 5.37 13.19 -4.34
CA TYR A 100 5.95 14.21 -3.49
C TYR A 100 7.49 14.14 -3.50
N PHE A 101 8.08 12.94 -3.42
CA PHE A 101 9.53 12.73 -3.53
C PHE A 101 10.06 13.04 -4.95
N TYR A 102 9.27 12.82 -6.00
CA TYR A 102 9.56 13.11 -7.41
C TYR A 102 9.80 14.61 -7.65
N ARG A 103 9.13 15.48 -6.91
CA ARG A 103 9.35 16.94 -6.99
C ARG A 103 10.73 17.39 -6.49
N SER A 104 11.43 16.53 -5.75
CA SER A 104 12.72 16.87 -5.13
C SER A 104 13.96 16.27 -5.82
N ALA A 105 13.81 15.22 -6.63
CA ALA A 105 14.90 14.61 -7.41
C ALA A 105 14.37 13.64 -8.49
N ASN A 106 15.15 13.40 -9.56
CA ASN A 106 14.89 12.30 -10.49
C ASN A 106 15.01 10.95 -9.76
N LEU A 107 14.03 10.06 -9.92
CA LEU A 107 14.04 8.73 -9.33
C LEU A 107 15.10 7.87 -10.03
N SER A 108 16.19 7.54 -9.32
CA SER A 108 17.08 6.46 -9.75
C SER A 108 16.46 5.10 -9.47
N ASP A 109 16.98 4.05 -10.13
CA ASP A 109 16.55 2.67 -9.90
C ASP A 109 16.66 2.25 -8.43
N ALA A 110 17.63 2.80 -7.71
CA ALA A 110 17.78 2.65 -6.26
C ALA A 110 16.55 3.13 -5.49
N HIS A 111 15.97 4.29 -5.86
CA HIS A 111 14.77 4.81 -5.22
C HIS A 111 13.57 3.92 -5.50
N VAL A 112 13.39 3.49 -6.75
CA VAL A 112 12.29 2.59 -7.15
C VAL A 112 12.38 1.26 -6.39
N ALA A 113 13.59 0.71 -6.26
CA ALA A 113 13.85 -0.51 -5.50
C ALA A 113 13.55 -0.32 -4.00
N ILE A 114 13.98 0.78 -3.38
CA ILE A 114 13.68 1.09 -1.98
C ILE A 114 12.17 1.20 -1.78
N PHE A 115 11.49 2.00 -2.59
CA PHE A 115 10.07 2.26 -2.43
C PHE A 115 9.26 0.97 -2.58
N SER A 116 9.44 0.25 -3.68
CA SER A 116 8.71 -1.01 -3.95
C SER A 116 8.94 -2.06 -2.85
N ARG A 117 10.20 -2.31 -2.48
CA ARG A 117 10.53 -3.36 -1.50
C ARG A 117 10.12 -2.96 -0.08
N ALA A 118 10.33 -1.71 0.34
CA ALA A 118 9.89 -1.25 1.66
C ALA A 118 8.36 -1.36 1.82
N TYR A 119 7.61 -1.05 0.77
CA TYR A 119 6.16 -1.23 0.70
C TYR A 119 5.77 -2.72 0.77
N THR A 120 6.33 -3.57 -0.09
CA THR A 120 5.97 -5.00 -0.08
C THR A 120 6.32 -5.68 1.25
N LEU A 121 7.46 -5.34 1.85
CA LEU A 121 7.87 -5.90 3.14
C LEU A 121 6.96 -5.45 4.29
N SER A 122 6.28 -4.30 4.18
CA SER A 122 5.35 -3.86 5.23
C SER A 122 4.10 -4.76 5.31
N MET A 123 3.74 -5.42 4.21
CA MET A 123 2.63 -6.39 4.17
C MET A 123 2.86 -7.63 5.02
N LEU A 124 4.12 -7.97 5.30
CA LEU A 124 4.47 -9.20 6.02
C LEU A 124 4.03 -9.17 7.48
N TRP A 125 3.93 -7.99 8.08
CA TRP A 125 3.61 -7.85 9.50
C TRP A 125 2.44 -6.94 9.79
N SER A 126 2.16 -5.94 8.95
CA SER A 126 1.18 -4.93 9.33
C SER A 126 -0.25 -5.48 9.36
N PRO A 127 -0.98 -5.33 10.49
CA PRO A 127 -2.39 -5.65 10.58
C PRO A 127 -3.28 -4.85 9.63
N MET A 128 -2.77 -3.72 9.13
CA MET A 128 -3.52 -2.80 8.28
C MET A 128 -3.42 -3.13 6.80
N MET A 129 -2.62 -4.14 6.45
CA MET A 129 -2.35 -4.51 5.07
C MET A 129 -3.12 -5.77 4.67
N ALA A 130 -3.46 -5.85 3.37
CA ALA A 130 -4.22 -6.97 2.81
C ALA A 130 -3.53 -8.34 3.04
N GLY A 131 -2.20 -8.38 3.12
CA GLY A 131 -1.44 -9.60 3.41
C GLY A 131 -1.85 -10.25 4.74
N MET A 132 -1.97 -9.46 5.81
CA MET A 132 -2.43 -9.96 7.11
C MET A 132 -3.89 -10.41 7.04
N ALA A 133 -4.75 -9.64 6.34
CA ALA A 133 -6.15 -10.00 6.18
C ALA A 133 -6.32 -11.34 5.44
N ILE A 134 -5.50 -11.61 4.41
CA ILE A 134 -5.46 -12.91 3.72
C ILE A 134 -5.05 -14.00 4.71
N ALA A 135 -3.93 -13.83 5.42
CA ALA A 135 -3.44 -14.83 6.37
C ALA A 135 -4.50 -15.22 7.41
N LEU A 136 -5.21 -14.25 7.97
CA LEU A 136 -6.26 -14.48 8.97
C LEU A 136 -7.56 -15.02 8.37
N THR A 137 -7.90 -14.67 7.12
CA THR A 137 -9.10 -15.19 6.45
C THR A 137 -8.96 -16.69 6.17
N TRP A 138 -7.78 -17.13 5.74
CA TRP A 138 -7.52 -18.53 5.41
C TRP A 138 -7.03 -19.37 6.59
N SER A 139 -6.53 -18.73 7.64
CA SER A 139 -6.15 -19.38 8.89
C SER A 139 -6.70 -18.62 10.11
N PRO A 140 -8.01 -18.72 10.40
CA PRO A 140 -8.65 -17.97 11.50
C PRO A 140 -8.07 -18.28 12.88
N GLN A 141 -7.54 -19.50 13.08
CA GLN A 141 -6.92 -19.92 14.32
C GLN A 141 -5.45 -19.48 14.43
N ALA A 142 -4.91 -18.79 13.42
CA ALA A 142 -3.55 -18.28 13.49
C ALA A 142 -3.46 -17.19 14.56
N SER A 143 -2.44 -17.29 15.41
CA SER A 143 -2.17 -16.23 16.36
C SER A 143 -1.56 -15.02 15.66
N ILE A 144 -2.28 -13.89 15.74
CA ILE A 144 -1.82 -12.60 15.23
C ILE A 144 -0.44 -12.21 15.78
N VAL A 145 -0.15 -12.56 17.05
CA VAL A 145 1.13 -12.25 17.69
C VAL A 145 2.28 -13.01 17.01
N TYR A 146 2.10 -14.30 16.72
CA TYR A 146 3.12 -15.09 16.02
C TYR A 146 3.31 -14.61 14.58
N LEU A 147 2.21 -14.28 13.88
CA LEU A 147 2.28 -13.69 12.53
C LEU A 147 3.05 -12.36 12.54
N LEU A 148 2.80 -11.50 13.52
CA LEU A 148 3.53 -10.24 13.71
C LEU A 148 5.02 -10.48 13.95
N MET A 149 5.38 -11.39 14.85
CA MET A 149 6.78 -11.69 15.17
C MET A 149 7.55 -12.19 13.95
N VAL A 150 7.02 -13.21 13.26
CA VAL A 150 7.65 -13.77 12.06
C VAL A 150 7.68 -12.74 10.93
N GLY A 151 6.59 -12.01 10.73
CA GLY A 151 6.49 -10.95 9.74
C GLY A 151 7.52 -9.84 9.95
N ILE A 152 7.70 -9.37 11.20
CA ILE A 152 8.69 -8.35 11.55
C ILE A 152 10.10 -8.87 11.28
N LEU A 153 10.40 -10.11 11.67
CA LEU A 153 11.71 -10.72 11.41
C LEU A 153 12.01 -10.78 9.91
N LEU A 154 11.08 -11.27 9.11
CA LEU A 154 11.23 -11.35 7.66
C LEU A 154 11.34 -9.96 7.02
N ALA A 155 10.55 -9.00 7.49
CA ALA A 155 10.63 -7.61 7.04
C ALA A 155 12.01 -7.01 7.33
N LEU A 156 12.55 -7.19 8.54
CA LEU A 156 13.88 -6.72 8.91
C LEU A 156 14.97 -7.32 8.01
N LEU A 157 14.93 -8.63 7.77
CA LEU A 157 15.87 -9.30 6.85
C LEU A 157 15.76 -8.76 5.43
N GLY A 158 14.54 -8.55 4.93
CA GLY A 158 14.29 -7.97 3.60
C GLY A 158 14.76 -6.52 3.49
N LEU A 159 14.60 -5.71 4.54
CA LEU A 159 15.08 -4.33 4.60
C LEU A 159 16.61 -4.30 4.62
N LEU A 160 17.26 -5.16 5.41
CA LEU A 160 18.72 -5.32 5.43
C LEU A 160 19.27 -5.73 4.06
N PHE A 161 18.62 -6.70 3.41
CA PHE A 161 18.95 -7.11 2.06
C PHE A 161 18.80 -5.95 1.07
N THR A 162 17.70 -5.20 1.16
CA THR A 162 17.43 -4.06 0.28
C THR A 162 18.46 -2.96 0.46
N ALA A 163 18.81 -2.60 1.69
CA ALA A 163 19.84 -1.61 1.97
C ALA A 163 21.19 -2.01 1.35
N ARG A 164 21.62 -3.26 1.56
CA ARG A 164 22.87 -3.79 0.98
C ARG A 164 22.83 -3.85 -0.54
N HIS A 165 21.72 -4.31 -1.12
CA HIS A 165 21.58 -4.41 -2.56
C HIS A 165 21.62 -3.02 -3.23
N VAL A 166 20.96 -2.03 -2.64
CA VAL A 166 20.95 -0.66 -3.16
C VAL A 166 22.32 -0.01 -3.07
N THR A 167 23.09 -0.28 -2.01
CA THR A 167 24.49 0.18 -1.94
C THR A 167 25.39 -0.41 -3.03
N LEU A 168 25.02 -1.56 -3.60
CA LEU A 168 25.76 -2.23 -4.66
C LEU A 168 25.31 -1.82 -6.07
N LEU A 169 24.05 -1.39 -6.24
CA LEU A 169 23.47 -1.00 -7.54
C LEU A 169 24.11 0.26 -8.13
N ASP A 170 24.48 1.23 -7.31
CA ASP A 170 24.88 2.58 -7.77
C ASP A 170 26.37 2.69 -8.16
N GLY A 171 27.01 1.56 -8.52
CA GLY A 171 28.42 1.53 -8.93
C GLY A 171 29.42 2.06 -7.88
N GLY A 172 29.01 2.11 -6.61
CA GLY A 172 29.81 2.67 -5.51
C GLY A 172 29.63 4.18 -5.26
N GLN A 173 28.76 4.89 -5.99
CA GLN A 173 28.49 6.33 -5.77
C GLN A 173 27.46 6.61 -4.66
N ILE A 174 27.51 5.82 -3.59
CA ILE A 174 26.55 5.85 -2.48
C ILE A 174 26.39 7.27 -1.93
N ASP A 175 27.48 8.04 -1.87
CA ASP A 175 27.52 9.40 -1.30
C ASP A 175 26.64 10.42 -2.04
N GLN A 176 26.25 10.13 -3.28
CA GLN A 176 25.36 10.99 -4.07
C GLN A 176 23.88 10.66 -3.86
N PHE A 177 23.56 9.53 -3.22
CA PHE A 177 22.18 9.15 -2.95
C PHE A 177 21.52 10.21 -2.06
N LYS A 178 20.50 10.89 -2.57
CA LYS A 178 19.72 11.88 -1.81
C LYS A 178 18.56 11.19 -1.13
N GLY A 179 18.77 10.79 0.12
CA GLY A 179 17.70 10.25 0.93
C GLY A 179 16.77 11.33 1.47
N VAL A 180 15.52 10.95 1.58
CA VAL A 180 14.48 11.74 2.22
C VAL A 180 14.00 11.03 3.49
N SER A 181 13.95 11.77 4.59
CA SER A 181 13.36 11.33 5.85
C SER A 181 12.01 12.00 6.06
N MET A 182 11.02 11.22 6.46
CA MET A 182 9.79 11.78 7.03
C MET A 182 10.06 12.33 8.43
N SER A 183 9.28 13.34 8.82
CA SER A 183 9.31 13.81 10.20
C SER A 183 8.70 12.74 11.13
N PRO A 184 9.28 12.47 12.31
CA PRO A 184 8.63 11.62 13.31
C PRO A 184 7.21 12.08 13.68
N ALA A 185 6.88 13.36 13.48
CA ALA A 185 5.53 13.89 13.67
C ALA A 185 4.51 13.28 12.70
N ASP A 186 4.94 12.94 11.47
CA ASP A 186 4.07 12.41 10.42
C ASP A 186 3.70 10.94 10.69
N LEU A 187 4.54 10.24 11.46
CA LEU A 187 4.33 8.85 11.88
C LEU A 187 3.41 8.70 13.09
N LYS A 188 3.17 9.77 13.85
CA LYS A 188 2.39 9.70 15.11
C LYS A 188 0.98 9.17 14.88
N ILE A 189 0.30 9.72 13.88
CA ILE A 189 -1.09 9.35 13.56
C ILE A 189 -1.16 7.89 13.08
N PRO A 190 -0.38 7.47 12.07
CA PRO A 190 -0.31 6.07 11.63
C PRO A 190 -0.02 5.06 12.75
N VAL A 191 1.00 5.33 13.58
CA VAL A 191 1.43 4.42 14.65
C VAL A 191 0.36 4.33 15.74
N CYS A 192 -0.22 5.46 16.15
CA CYS A 192 -1.28 5.48 17.16
C CYS A 192 -2.49 4.65 16.72
N LEU A 193 -2.88 4.75 15.45
CA LEU A 193 -3.98 3.97 14.90
C LEU A 193 -3.69 2.47 14.89
N THR A 194 -2.49 2.08 14.47
CA THR A 194 -2.08 0.66 14.45
C THR A 194 -2.10 0.07 15.86
N LEU A 195 -1.57 0.81 16.84
CA LEU A 195 -1.59 0.40 18.25
C LEU A 195 -3.02 0.31 18.79
N LEU A 196 -3.90 1.25 18.41
CA LEU A 196 -5.32 1.21 18.79
C LEU A 196 -6.01 -0.04 18.24
N VAL A 197 -5.78 -0.39 16.97
CA VAL A 197 -6.32 -1.62 16.37
C VAL A 197 -5.84 -2.85 17.13
N LEU A 198 -4.54 -2.96 17.41
CA LEU A 198 -3.98 -4.10 18.14
C LEU A 198 -4.53 -4.21 19.56
N LEU A 199 -4.66 -3.08 20.26
CA LEU A 199 -5.18 -3.04 21.62
C LEU A 199 -6.67 -3.40 21.68
N LEU A 200 -7.48 -2.87 20.75
CA LEU A 200 -8.89 -3.25 20.65
C LEU A 200 -9.06 -4.73 20.29
N ASN A 201 -8.23 -5.24 19.38
CA ASN A 201 -8.26 -6.65 19.01
C ASN A 201 -7.95 -7.55 20.22
N TYR A 202 -6.94 -7.18 21.01
CA TYR A 202 -6.55 -7.91 22.21
C TYR A 202 -7.60 -7.81 23.32
N ALA A 203 -8.23 -6.65 23.50
CA ALA A 203 -9.18 -6.43 24.59
C ALA A 203 -10.57 -7.04 24.35
N PHE A 204 -11.02 -7.11 23.09
CA PHE A 204 -12.38 -7.51 22.74
C PHE A 204 -12.49 -8.84 21.97
N ASP A 205 -11.37 -9.53 21.73
CA ASP A 205 -11.29 -10.81 21.01
C ASP A 205 -12.14 -10.82 19.73
N ILE A 206 -11.89 -9.84 18.85
CA ILE A 206 -12.73 -9.58 17.69
C ILE A 206 -12.55 -10.66 16.62
N ASP A 207 -13.64 -11.32 16.23
CA ASP A 207 -13.67 -12.42 15.25
C ASP A 207 -13.09 -12.05 13.86
N SER A 208 -13.20 -10.78 13.47
CA SER A 208 -12.78 -10.30 12.14
C SER A 208 -11.90 -9.06 12.25
N VAL A 209 -10.61 -9.29 12.38
CA VAL A 209 -9.55 -8.25 12.38
C VAL A 209 -9.66 -7.28 11.19
N PRO A 210 -9.93 -7.72 9.93
CA PRO A 210 -10.03 -6.78 8.81
C PRO A 210 -11.21 -5.80 8.96
N LEU A 211 -12.32 -6.26 9.55
CA LEU A 211 -13.48 -5.42 9.81
C LEU A 211 -13.20 -4.43 10.94
N LEU A 212 -12.50 -4.86 11.99
CA LEU A 212 -12.01 -3.98 13.06
C LEU A 212 -11.11 -2.87 12.51
N VAL A 213 -10.08 -3.23 11.73
CA VAL A 213 -9.18 -2.27 11.09
C VAL A 213 -9.96 -1.24 10.28
N THR A 214 -10.94 -1.72 9.49
CA THR A 214 -11.78 -0.85 8.66
C THR A 214 -12.57 0.13 9.51
N GLY A 215 -13.31 -0.38 10.51
CA GLY A 215 -14.14 0.43 11.39
C GLY A 215 -13.32 1.47 12.16
N VAL A 216 -12.18 1.05 12.73
CA VAL A 216 -11.27 1.91 13.48
C VAL A 216 -10.66 2.98 12.55
N SER A 217 -10.22 2.62 11.35
CA SER A 217 -9.65 3.57 10.38
C SER A 217 -10.67 4.63 9.95
N VAL A 218 -11.88 4.20 9.57
CA VAL A 218 -12.96 5.10 9.14
C VAL A 218 -13.40 6.00 10.30
N GLY A 219 -13.68 5.41 11.47
CA GLY A 219 -14.13 6.14 12.65
C GLY A 219 -13.11 7.15 13.14
N PHE A 220 -11.83 6.77 13.16
CA PHE A 220 -10.74 7.65 13.56
C PHE A 220 -10.55 8.82 12.60
N VAL A 221 -10.60 8.58 11.28
CA VAL A 221 -10.53 9.66 10.26
C VAL A 221 -11.72 10.60 10.41
N MET A 222 -12.92 10.06 10.56
CA MET A 222 -14.14 10.85 10.72
C MET A 222 -14.05 11.73 11.97
N LEU A 223 -13.65 11.16 13.10
CA LEU A 223 -13.48 11.87 14.37
C LEU A 223 -12.44 12.99 14.24
N LEU A 224 -11.24 12.69 13.71
CA LEU A 224 -10.18 13.68 13.55
C LEU A 224 -10.59 14.84 12.64
N VAL A 225 -11.25 14.54 11.52
CA VAL A 225 -11.69 15.56 10.56
C VAL A 225 -12.78 16.45 11.16
N LEU A 226 -13.73 15.87 11.91
CA LEU A 226 -14.76 16.65 12.61
C LEU A 226 -14.17 17.52 13.72
N ILE A 227 -13.17 17.04 14.46
CA ILE A 227 -12.48 17.84 15.49
C ILE A 227 -11.67 18.99 14.86
N ARG A 228 -10.91 18.72 13.79
CA ARG A 228 -10.05 19.74 13.15
C ARG A 228 -10.80 20.72 12.26
N HIS A 229 -11.91 20.29 11.66
CA HIS A 229 -12.69 21.08 10.71
C HIS A 229 -14.19 20.98 11.00
N PRO A 230 -14.69 21.49 12.14
CA PRO A 230 -16.08 21.26 12.59
C PRO A 230 -17.15 21.77 11.62
N ARG A 231 -16.86 22.81 10.83
CA ARG A 231 -17.81 23.40 9.86
C ARG A 231 -17.84 22.69 8.50
N HIS A 232 -16.74 22.06 8.09
CA HIS A 232 -16.59 21.51 6.73
C HIS A 232 -16.21 20.02 6.71
N GLY A 233 -15.96 19.42 7.88
CA GLY A 233 -15.43 18.06 7.99
C GLY A 233 -16.35 17.00 7.38
N ALA A 234 -17.66 17.11 7.63
CA ALA A 234 -18.65 16.21 7.03
C ALA A 234 -18.67 16.32 5.49
N SER A 235 -18.61 17.55 4.96
CA SER A 235 -18.52 17.79 3.51
C SER A 235 -17.20 17.26 2.93
N MET A 236 -16.09 17.39 3.65
CA MET A 236 -14.78 16.88 3.25
C MET A 236 -14.75 15.35 3.19
N VAL A 237 -15.31 14.66 4.20
CA VAL A 237 -15.45 13.20 4.19
C VAL A 237 -16.40 12.74 3.09
N ALA A 238 -17.55 13.40 2.92
CA ALA A 238 -18.50 13.07 1.86
C ALA A 238 -17.89 13.25 0.46
N LYS A 239 -17.12 14.33 0.25
CA LYS A 239 -16.37 14.58 -0.98
C LYS A 239 -15.29 13.54 -1.21
N TYR A 240 -14.53 13.18 -0.17
CA TYR A 240 -13.51 12.12 -0.25
C TYR A 240 -14.14 10.76 -0.59
N ALA A 241 -15.26 10.41 0.05
CA ALA A 241 -15.99 9.15 -0.20
C ALA A 241 -16.63 9.09 -1.60
N SER A 242 -17.12 10.22 -2.13
CA SER A 242 -17.76 10.28 -3.45
C SER A 242 -16.79 10.44 -4.61
N ILE A 243 -15.62 11.04 -4.39
CA ILE A 243 -14.64 11.36 -5.46
C ILE A 243 -13.42 10.45 -5.41
N GLN A 244 -12.81 10.24 -4.23
CA GLN A 244 -11.55 9.51 -4.11
C GLN A 244 -11.71 8.00 -3.97
N LEU A 245 -12.70 7.49 -3.23
CA LEU A 245 -12.97 6.03 -3.22
C LEU A 245 -13.23 5.46 -4.63
N PRO A 246 -14.03 6.11 -5.50
CA PRO A 246 -14.24 5.63 -6.86
C PRO A 246 -13.08 5.95 -7.81
N SER A 247 -12.16 6.86 -7.48
CA SER A 247 -10.96 7.09 -8.31
C SER A 247 -9.85 6.07 -8.04
N MET A 248 -9.89 5.40 -6.88
CA MET A 248 -9.02 4.27 -6.52
C MET A 248 -9.43 2.95 -7.23
N LYS A 249 -10.33 3.01 -8.23
CA LYS A 249 -10.71 1.88 -9.10
C LYS A 249 -9.51 1.11 -9.63
N ASN A 250 -8.45 1.81 -10.00
CA ASN A 250 -7.23 1.20 -10.48
C ASN A 250 -6.57 0.37 -9.36
N GLU A 251 -6.46 0.84 -8.13
CA GLU A 251 -5.82 0.09 -7.04
C GLU A 251 -6.65 -1.11 -6.58
N ASN A 252 -7.96 -0.97 -6.51
CA ASN A 252 -8.87 -2.08 -6.19
C ASN A 252 -8.89 -3.15 -7.30
N CYS A 253 -8.56 -2.79 -8.54
CA CYS A 253 -8.46 -3.73 -9.67
C CYS A 253 -7.04 -4.25 -9.95
N ILE A 254 -5.97 -3.49 -9.60
CA ILE A 254 -4.58 -3.69 -10.08
C ILE A 254 -3.67 -4.41 -9.08
N ILE A 255 -4.07 -4.66 -7.83
CA ILE A 255 -3.21 -5.37 -6.84
C ILE A 255 -2.73 -6.75 -7.34
N HIS A 256 -3.21 -7.27 -8.48
CA HIS A 256 -2.69 -8.49 -9.09
C HIS A 256 -1.54 -8.36 -10.12
N PHE A 257 -1.28 -7.25 -10.86
CA PHE A 257 -0.26 -7.33 -11.94
C PHE A 257 0.23 -5.97 -12.49
N ARG A 258 1.25 -5.39 -11.88
CA ARG A 258 1.97 -4.25 -12.49
C ARG A 258 3.49 -4.36 -12.26
N TRP A 259 4.09 -5.39 -12.86
CA TRP A 259 5.56 -5.54 -12.98
C TRP A 259 6.06 -5.45 -14.45
N ASN A 260 5.19 -5.42 -15.47
CA ASN A 260 5.61 -5.50 -16.88
C ASN A 260 5.54 -4.18 -17.69
N LEU A 261 6.09 -3.09 -17.15
CA LEU A 261 6.34 -1.88 -17.96
C LEU A 261 7.80 -1.40 -17.92
N CYS A 262 8.71 -2.22 -17.37
CA CYS A 262 10.16 -1.96 -17.37
C CYS A 262 10.87 -2.51 -18.62
N THR A 263 10.21 -2.49 -19.77
CA THR A 263 10.83 -2.80 -21.08
C THR A 263 10.27 -1.89 -22.16
N ARG A 264 10.64 -0.61 -22.10
CA ARG A 264 10.79 0.27 -23.28
C ARG A 264 11.93 1.25 -23.00
N VAL A 265 13.10 0.65 -22.77
CA VAL A 265 14.37 1.25 -23.13
C VAL A 265 14.77 0.50 -24.39
N ASP A 266 14.29 0.99 -25.52
CA ASP A 266 14.75 0.70 -26.89
C ASP A 266 14.14 1.82 -27.74
N ASP A 267 14.77 2.99 -27.65
CA ASP A 267 14.80 4.03 -28.69
C ASP A 267 15.73 5.15 -28.19
N ILE A 268 17.02 4.81 -28.10
CA ILE A 268 18.08 5.82 -28.25
C ILE A 268 18.81 5.48 -29.54
N GLY A 269 18.74 6.42 -30.49
CA GLY A 269 19.85 6.64 -31.42
C GLY A 269 19.49 6.49 -32.89
N HIS A 270 19.03 7.57 -33.51
CA HIS A 270 19.63 8.02 -34.76
C HIS A 270 19.69 9.56 -34.78
N LEU A 271 20.91 10.04 -34.52
CA LEU A 271 21.61 11.15 -35.19
C LEU A 271 20.75 12.23 -35.88
N ASP A 272 20.88 13.48 -35.42
CA ASP A 272 21.56 14.48 -36.26
C ASP A 272 21.97 15.72 -35.46
N THR A 273 23.28 15.87 -35.32
CA THR A 273 23.98 17.12 -35.06
C THR A 273 24.18 17.84 -36.39
N THR A 274 23.47 18.95 -36.64
CA THR A 274 23.96 20.05 -37.50
C THR A 274 22.99 21.24 -37.45
N GLY A 275 23.51 22.44 -37.14
CA GLY A 275 23.12 23.64 -37.89
C GLY A 275 22.24 24.70 -37.23
N THR A 276 22.92 25.70 -36.66
CA THR A 276 22.76 27.16 -36.96
C THR A 276 21.51 27.95 -36.50
N PHE A 277 21.85 28.99 -35.73
CA PHE A 277 21.17 30.25 -35.33
C PHE A 277 20.14 30.20 -34.20
#